data_AF-A0A534RNK8-F1
#
_entry.id   AF-A0A534RNK8-F1
#
_cell.length_a   1.000
_cell.length_b   1.000
_cell.length_c   1.000
_cell.angle_alpha   90.00
_cell.angle_beta   90.00
_cell.angle_gamma   90.00
#
_symmetry.space_group_name_H-M   'P 1'
#
loop_
_entity.id
_entity.type
_entity.pdbx_description
1 polymer ?
#
loop_
_entity_poly.entity_id
_entity_poly.type
_entity_poly.pdbx_seq_one_letter_code
_entity_poly.pdbx_strand_id
1 'polypeptide(L)'
;MNALLAGVGWLDLAATATLTGGLAYASLVAEPSGAGARALRAAVALLVLALLGEFILTTLRMREVAGIGAGAVLVELPATRWGRLWIVRALGLAVLAAALGARRPRWPLLAALGAVWLLARSFQGHAGAHGPLAAVIDWLHLLAGSAWLGSLVQLALGRDDPTARDALRVRALATGALALVVPAGIYAAFLHVPSLERLFDTPYGRALLAKLAVVVALLGLGALNHFRHVPALVDGRAEAAGKLRRTVRVEVALGVAVLLLSALLGVLPMPHEFQP
;
A
#
# COMPACT_ATOMS: atom_id res chain seq x y z
N MET A 1 -12.95 -18.94 4.67
CA MET A 1 -12.99 -17.53 5.13
C MET A 1 -11.64 -16.82 5.03
N ASN A 2 -10.57 -17.31 5.69
CA ASN A 2 -9.28 -16.59 5.74
C ASN A 2 -8.62 -16.32 4.38
N ALA A 3 -8.70 -17.26 3.43
CA ALA A 3 -8.17 -17.03 2.07
C ALA A 3 -8.89 -15.89 1.33
N LEU A 4 -10.21 -15.75 1.53
CA LEU A 4 -11.00 -14.66 0.94
C LEU A 4 -10.64 -13.31 1.59
N LEU A 5 -10.47 -13.28 2.92
CA LEU A 5 -10.02 -12.09 3.63
C LEU A 5 -8.62 -11.66 3.18
N ALA A 6 -7.70 -12.60 3.02
CA ALA A 6 -6.36 -12.31 2.50
C ALA A 6 -6.42 -11.78 1.06
N GLY A 7 -7.26 -12.37 0.21
CA GLY A 7 -7.45 -11.91 -1.17
C GLY A 7 -8.02 -10.48 -1.25
N VAL A 8 -9.05 -10.17 -0.47
CA VAL A 8 -9.63 -8.81 -0.39
C VAL A 8 -8.62 -7.82 0.19
N GLY A 9 -7.91 -8.20 1.25
CA GLY A 9 -6.87 -7.36 1.86
C GLY A 9 -5.70 -7.08 0.90
N TRP A 10 -5.28 -8.07 0.11
CA TRP A 10 -4.25 -7.88 -0.90
C TRP A 10 -4.72 -6.94 -2.01
N LEU A 11 -5.94 -7.14 -2.52
CA LEU A 11 -6.54 -6.27 -3.54
C LEU A 11 -6.60 -4.82 -3.05
N ASP A 12 -7.08 -4.62 -1.82
CA ASP A 12 -7.16 -3.31 -1.17
C ASP A 12 -5.77 -2.66 -1.07
N LEU A 13 -4.75 -3.39 -0.60
CA LEU A 13 -3.37 -2.88 -0.48
C LEU A 13 -2.74 -2.54 -1.82
N ALA A 14 -2.87 -3.42 -2.82
CA ALA A 14 -2.31 -3.22 -4.16
C ALA A 14 -2.94 -2.04 -4.89
N ALA A 15 -4.27 -1.95 -4.84
CA ALA A 15 -5.00 -0.84 -5.45
C ALA A 15 -4.73 0.48 -4.71
N THR A 16 -4.59 0.44 -3.38
CA THR A 16 -4.18 1.61 -2.58
C THR A 16 -2.80 2.10 -2.97
N ALA A 17 -1.80 1.23 -2.98
CA ALA A 17 -0.44 1.61 -3.35
C ALA A 17 -0.37 2.20 -4.76
N THR A 18 -1.13 1.63 -5.69
CA THR A 18 -1.25 2.12 -7.08
C THR A 18 -1.91 3.50 -7.13
N LEU A 19 -3.03 3.70 -6.42
CA LEU A 19 -3.77 4.96 -6.41
C LEU A 19 -2.96 6.05 -5.72
N THR A 20 -2.68 5.93 -4.43
CA THR A 20 -2.08 7.01 -3.63
C THR A 20 -0.63 7.26 -4.05
N GLY A 21 0.11 6.21 -4.37
CA GLY A 21 1.46 6.33 -4.90
C GLY A 21 1.52 6.94 -6.30
N GLY A 22 0.57 6.59 -7.17
CA GLY A 22 0.46 7.21 -8.49
C GLY A 22 0.01 8.68 -8.41
N LEU A 23 -0.81 9.06 -7.43
CA LEU A 23 -1.13 10.47 -7.16
C LEU A 23 0.09 11.24 -6.64
N ALA A 24 0.90 10.63 -5.77
CA ALA A 24 2.17 11.21 -5.32
C ALA A 24 3.16 11.38 -6.49
N TYR A 25 3.27 10.38 -7.37
CA TYR A 25 4.04 10.49 -8.60
C TYR A 25 3.55 11.64 -9.48
N ALA A 26 2.24 11.73 -9.72
CA ALA A 26 1.65 12.79 -10.53
C ALA A 26 1.91 14.19 -9.95
N SER A 27 1.95 14.31 -8.63
CA SER A 27 2.20 15.57 -7.95
C SER A 27 3.68 15.98 -7.91
N LEU A 28 4.60 15.02 -7.77
CA LEU A 28 6.01 15.29 -7.42
C LEU A 28 6.99 14.95 -8.53
N VAL A 29 6.59 14.10 -9.48
CA VAL A 29 7.47 13.53 -10.50
C VAL A 29 7.10 14.04 -11.89
N ALA A 30 5.98 13.57 -12.44
CA ALA A 30 5.56 13.89 -13.80
C ALA A 30 4.08 13.56 -14.01
N GLU A 31 3.47 14.14 -15.05
CA GLU A 31 2.13 13.76 -15.51
C GLU A 31 2.08 12.25 -15.82
N PRO A 32 1.07 11.51 -15.30
CA PRO A 32 0.94 10.09 -15.59
C PRO A 32 0.79 9.83 -17.09
N SER A 33 1.49 8.80 -17.59
CA SER A 33 1.27 8.31 -18.95
C SER A 33 -0.18 7.83 -19.15
N GLY A 34 -0.63 7.66 -20.40
CA GLY A 34 -1.97 7.13 -20.67
C GLY A 34 -2.24 5.76 -20.01
N ALA A 35 -1.22 4.90 -19.91
CA ALA A 35 -1.31 3.64 -19.17
C ALA A 35 -1.34 3.86 -17.65
N GLY A 36 -0.52 4.80 -17.16
CA GLY A 36 -0.51 5.24 -15.76
C GLY A 36 -1.86 5.78 -15.28
N ALA A 37 -2.50 6.65 -16.07
CA ALA A 37 -3.84 7.17 -15.79
C ALA A 37 -4.92 6.08 -15.82
N ARG A 38 -4.80 5.09 -16.72
CA ARG A 38 -5.69 3.90 -16.70
C ARG A 38 -5.48 3.07 -15.44
N ALA A 39 -4.24 2.89 -14.99
CA ALA A 39 -3.95 2.17 -13.75
C ALA A 39 -4.55 2.87 -12.53
N LEU A 40 -4.52 4.21 -12.46
CA LEU A 40 -5.19 4.97 -11.40
C LEU A 40 -6.72 4.73 -11.39
N ARG A 41 -7.38 4.77 -12.55
CA ARG A 41 -8.82 4.49 -12.66
C ARG A 41 -9.16 3.04 -12.34
N ALA A 42 -8.34 2.09 -12.79
CA ALA A 42 -8.48 0.68 -12.42
C ALA A 42 -8.33 0.49 -10.91
N ALA A 43 -7.35 1.15 -10.28
CA ALA A 43 -7.16 1.10 -8.84
C ALA A 43 -8.40 1.61 -8.08
N VAL A 44 -9.04 2.70 -8.52
CA VAL A 44 -10.31 3.15 -7.95
C VAL A 44 -11.39 2.07 -8.06
N ALA A 45 -11.58 1.45 -9.24
CA ALA A 45 -12.58 0.41 -9.42
C ALA A 45 -12.31 -0.83 -8.54
N LEU A 46 -11.04 -1.25 -8.43
CA LEU A 46 -10.63 -2.35 -7.56
C LEU A 46 -10.80 -2.02 -6.08
N LEU A 47 -10.60 -0.77 -5.67
CA LEU A 47 -10.87 -0.32 -4.30
C LEU A 47 -12.37 -0.31 -3.97
N VAL A 48 -13.24 0.03 -4.93
CA VAL A 48 -14.69 -0.11 -4.74
C VAL A 48 -15.05 -1.57 -4.48
N LEU A 49 -14.52 -2.50 -5.31
CA LEU A 49 -14.74 -3.94 -5.11
C LEU A 49 -14.16 -4.43 -3.77
N ALA A 50 -12.98 -3.95 -3.39
CA ALA A 50 -12.36 -4.31 -2.12
C ALA A 50 -13.16 -3.81 -0.91
N LEU A 51 -13.66 -2.57 -0.93
CA LEU A 51 -14.50 -2.01 0.15
C LEU A 51 -15.82 -2.76 0.28
N LEU A 52 -16.46 -3.12 -0.84
CA LEU A 52 -17.66 -3.95 -0.84
C LEU A 52 -17.37 -5.37 -0.31
N GLY A 53 -16.26 -5.98 -0.73
CA GLY A 53 -15.82 -7.27 -0.23
C GLY A 53 -15.54 -7.25 1.28
N GLU A 54 -14.84 -6.23 1.76
CA GLU A 54 -14.55 -6.02 3.18
C GLU A 54 -15.85 -5.90 3.99
N PHE A 55 -16.81 -5.13 3.48
CA PHE A 55 -18.12 -4.95 4.08
C PHE A 55 -18.89 -6.27 4.20
N ILE A 56 -18.98 -7.02 3.10
CA ILE A 56 -19.70 -8.31 3.06
C ILE A 56 -19.04 -9.30 4.02
N LEU A 57 -17.72 -9.48 3.94
CA LEU A 57 -17.00 -10.45 4.77
C LEU A 57 -17.07 -10.11 6.26
N THR A 58 -16.97 -8.82 6.61
CA THR A 58 -17.10 -8.37 8.00
C THR A 58 -18.52 -8.59 8.52
N THR A 59 -19.52 -8.30 7.70
CA THR A 59 -20.94 -8.54 8.03
C THR A 59 -21.23 -10.02 8.25
N LEU A 60 -20.71 -10.89 7.39
CA LEU A 60 -20.85 -12.34 7.55
C LEU A 60 -20.19 -12.82 8.84
N ARG A 61 -19.00 -12.31 9.17
CA ARG A 61 -18.31 -12.64 10.42
C ARG A 61 -19.08 -12.16 11.65
N MET A 62 -19.68 -10.97 11.62
CA MET A 62 -20.52 -10.47 12.71
C MET A 62 -21.79 -11.32 12.91
N ARG A 63 -22.39 -11.79 11.81
CA ARG A 63 -23.51 -12.74 11.86
C ARG A 63 -23.12 -14.05 12.52
N GLU A 64 -22.00 -14.63 12.09
CA GLU A 64 -21.52 -15.92 12.59
C GLU A 64 -21.16 -15.84 14.09
N VAL A 65 -20.51 -14.75 14.52
CA VAL A 65 -20.00 -14.63 15.90
C VAL A 65 -21.03 -14.05 16.87
N ALA A 66 -21.81 -13.05 16.45
CA ALA A 66 -22.69 -12.28 17.33
C ALA A 66 -24.19 -12.49 17.05
N GLY A 67 -24.56 -13.29 16.05
CA GLY A 67 -25.96 -13.58 15.72
C GLY A 67 -26.75 -12.37 15.17
N ILE A 68 -26.07 -11.29 14.77
CA ILE A 68 -26.71 -10.04 14.34
C ILE A 68 -27.38 -10.23 12.97
N GLY A 69 -28.70 -10.01 12.89
CA GLY A 69 -29.45 -10.15 11.64
C GLY A 69 -29.03 -9.19 10.52
N ALA A 70 -29.30 -9.58 9.27
CA ALA A 70 -28.92 -8.85 8.05
C ALA A 70 -29.27 -7.36 8.03
N GLY A 71 -30.52 -7.05 8.39
CA GLY A 71 -31.06 -5.69 8.35
C GLY A 71 -30.53 -4.82 9.49
N ALA A 72 -30.17 -5.41 10.62
CA ALA A 72 -29.62 -4.67 11.77
C ALA A 72 -28.24 -4.09 11.45
N VAL A 73 -27.45 -4.77 10.62
CA VAL A 73 -26.09 -4.33 10.27
C VAL A 73 -26.09 -2.92 9.68
N LEU A 74 -27.03 -2.58 8.79
CA LEU A 74 -27.12 -1.25 8.17
C LEU A 74 -27.42 -0.13 9.18
N VAL A 75 -28.16 -0.45 10.25
CA VAL A 75 -28.51 0.49 11.32
C VAL A 75 -27.37 0.61 12.35
N GLU A 76 -26.69 -0.50 12.64
CA GLU A 76 -25.62 -0.58 13.63
C GLU A 76 -24.26 -0.08 13.10
N LEU A 77 -24.05 -0.14 11.78
CA LEU A 77 -22.80 0.27 11.13
C LEU A 77 -22.32 1.67 11.54
N PRO A 78 -23.14 2.73 11.43
CA PRO A 78 -22.74 4.08 11.86
C PRO A 78 -22.50 4.20 13.37
N ALA A 79 -23.08 3.31 14.18
CA ALA A 79 -22.89 3.28 15.63
C ALA A 79 -21.50 2.72 16.00
N THR A 80 -20.94 1.84 15.17
CA THR A 80 -19.59 1.27 15.39
C THR A 80 -18.47 2.19 14.89
N ARG A 81 -17.31 2.14 15.57
CA ARG A 81 -16.09 2.83 15.09
C ARG A 81 -15.67 2.32 13.70
N TRP A 82 -15.73 1.00 13.50
CA TRP A 82 -15.34 0.37 12.24
C TRP A 82 -16.23 0.85 11.08
N GLY A 83 -17.56 0.85 11.25
CA GLY A 83 -18.48 1.29 10.21
C GLY A 83 -18.37 2.77 9.88
N ARG A 84 -18.14 3.65 10.87
CA ARG A 84 -17.84 5.07 10.61
C ARG A 84 -16.59 5.26 9.75
N LEU A 85 -15.51 4.53 10.06
CA LEU A 85 -14.27 4.61 9.27
C LEU A 85 -14.45 4.03 7.86
N TRP A 86 -15.21 2.96 7.71
CA TRP A 86 -15.55 2.41 6.40
C TRP A 86 -16.35 3.41 5.56
N ILE A 87 -17.34 4.10 6.14
CA ILE A 87 -18.10 5.17 5.48
C ILE A 87 -17.17 6.30 5.03
N VAL A 88 -16.28 6.76 5.92
CA VAL A 88 -15.28 7.80 5.58
C VAL A 88 -14.40 7.35 4.42
N ARG A 89 -13.93 6.10 4.40
CA ARG A 89 -13.14 5.56 3.29
C ARG A 89 -13.94 5.47 2.00
N ALA A 90 -15.19 5.04 2.05
CA ALA A 90 -16.06 4.94 0.87
C ALA A 90 -16.33 6.33 0.26
N LEU A 91 -16.72 7.30 1.09
CA LEU A 91 -16.95 8.68 0.65
C LEU A 91 -15.67 9.34 0.15
N GLY A 92 -14.56 9.16 0.86
CA GLY A 92 -13.25 9.69 0.44
C GLY A 92 -12.79 9.11 -0.90
N LEU A 93 -13.02 7.81 -1.14
CA LEU A 93 -12.74 7.19 -2.44
C LEU A 93 -13.63 7.76 -3.55
N ALA A 94 -14.92 8.00 -3.27
CA ALA A 94 -15.82 8.63 -4.25
C ALA A 94 -15.37 10.05 -4.62
N VAL A 95 -14.93 10.85 -3.64
CA VAL A 95 -14.35 12.19 -3.87
C VAL A 95 -13.08 12.09 -4.71
N LEU A 96 -12.16 11.18 -4.38
CA LEU A 96 -10.93 10.94 -5.15
C LEU A 96 -11.25 10.52 -6.59
N ALA A 97 -12.22 9.63 -6.78
CA ALA A 97 -12.66 9.16 -8.10
C ALA A 97 -13.21 10.30 -8.95
N ALA A 98 -14.09 11.13 -8.38
CA ALA A 98 -14.68 12.28 -9.06
C ALA A 98 -13.61 13.32 -9.44
N ALA A 99 -12.70 13.63 -8.51
CA ALA A 99 -11.63 14.60 -8.74
C ALA A 99 -10.58 14.10 -9.75
N LEU A 100 -10.31 12.79 -9.79
CA LEU A 100 -9.45 12.15 -10.79
C LEU A 100 -10.09 12.18 -12.19
N GLY A 101 -11.43 12.11 -12.28
CA GLY A 101 -12.20 12.20 -13.52
C GLY A 101 -12.35 13.62 -14.08
N ALA A 102 -11.91 14.65 -13.35
CA ALA A 102 -11.99 16.03 -13.80
C ALA A 102 -11.13 16.28 -15.06
N ARG A 103 -11.54 17.23 -15.92
CA ARG A 103 -10.78 17.58 -17.15
C ARG A 103 -9.36 18.04 -16.89
N ARG A 104 -9.11 18.66 -15.73
CA ARG A 104 -7.80 19.14 -15.27
C ARG A 104 -7.60 18.73 -13.81
N PRO A 105 -7.13 17.49 -13.55
CA PRO A 105 -6.90 17.03 -12.19
C PRO A 105 -5.83 17.87 -11.51
N ARG A 106 -6.06 18.26 -10.26
CA ARG A 106 -5.09 19.00 -9.44
C ARG A 106 -4.27 18.00 -8.63
N TRP A 107 -3.17 17.51 -9.19
CA TRP A 107 -2.38 16.43 -8.59
C TRP A 107 -1.94 16.67 -7.14
N PRO A 108 -1.47 17.87 -6.74
CA PRO A 108 -1.11 18.10 -5.34
C PRO A 108 -2.30 17.98 -4.38
N LEU A 109 -3.47 18.46 -4.78
CA LEU A 109 -4.71 18.32 -4.00
C LEU A 109 -5.13 16.86 -3.91
N LEU A 110 -5.09 16.11 -5.02
CA LEU A 110 -5.42 14.69 -5.05
C LEU A 110 -4.45 13.87 -4.17
N ALA A 111 -3.15 14.17 -4.23
CA ALA A 111 -2.15 13.53 -3.37
C ALA A 111 -2.41 13.80 -1.89
N ALA A 112 -2.75 15.05 -1.53
CA ALA A 112 -3.12 15.41 -0.15
C ALA A 112 -4.40 14.70 0.31
N LEU A 113 -5.45 14.67 -0.51
CA LEU A 113 -6.68 13.94 -0.23
C LEU A 113 -6.45 12.44 -0.10
N GLY A 114 -5.57 11.86 -0.94
CA GLY A 114 -5.15 10.47 -0.86
C GLY A 114 -4.42 10.15 0.43
N ALA A 115 -3.54 11.05 0.90
CA ALA A 115 -2.85 10.91 2.18
C ALA A 115 -3.83 10.96 3.36
N VAL A 116 -4.82 11.86 3.33
CA VAL A 116 -5.89 11.92 4.35
C VAL A 116 -6.75 10.65 4.32
N TRP A 117 -7.08 10.15 3.13
CA TRP A 117 -7.85 8.91 2.97
C TRP A 117 -7.11 7.68 3.54
N LEU A 118 -5.77 7.61 3.38
CA LEU A 118 -4.95 6.57 4.02
C LEU A 118 -4.98 6.61 5.55
N LEU A 119 -5.19 7.79 6.14
CA LEU A 119 -5.26 7.89 7.60
C LEU A 119 -6.47 7.13 8.13
N ALA A 120 -7.64 7.28 7.50
CA ALA A 120 -8.85 6.54 7.87
C ALA A 120 -8.64 5.02 7.77
N ARG A 121 -7.91 4.56 6.74
CA ARG A 121 -7.53 3.14 6.58
C ARG A 121 -6.68 2.63 7.74
N SER A 122 -5.67 3.40 8.14
CA SER A 122 -4.73 3.00 9.21
C SER A 122 -5.43 2.92 10.58
N PHE A 123 -6.38 3.83 10.82
CA PHE A 123 -7.25 3.81 12.00
C PHE A 123 -8.28 2.67 11.98
N GLN A 124 -8.67 2.17 10.80
CA GLN A 124 -9.61 1.06 10.65
C GLN A 124 -8.93 -0.30 10.80
N GLY A 125 -7.65 -0.40 10.41
CA GLY A 125 -6.87 -1.63 10.51
C GLY A 125 -6.37 -1.95 11.92
N HIS A 126 -5.60 -3.04 12.03
CA HIS A 126 -5.04 -3.56 13.30
C HIS A 126 -4.23 -2.51 14.07
N ALA A 127 -3.45 -1.69 13.36
CA ALA A 127 -2.69 -0.60 13.98
C ALA A 127 -3.59 0.37 14.77
N GLY A 128 -4.77 0.67 14.24
CA GLY A 128 -5.79 1.48 14.91
C GLY A 128 -6.43 0.83 16.14
N ALA A 129 -6.31 -0.49 16.32
CA ALA A 129 -6.73 -1.19 17.54
C ALA A 129 -5.67 -1.07 18.65
N HIS A 130 -4.39 -0.96 18.29
CA HIS A 130 -3.28 -0.71 19.23
C HIS A 130 -3.16 0.77 19.67
N GLY A 131 -4.02 1.65 19.15
CA GLY A 131 -4.14 3.05 19.56
C GLY A 131 -3.66 4.07 18.52
N PRO A 132 -3.81 5.37 18.81
CA PRO A 132 -3.55 6.43 17.83
C PRO A 132 -2.11 6.50 17.34
N LEU A 133 -1.12 6.26 18.21
CA LEU A 133 0.29 6.28 17.83
C LEU A 133 0.61 5.18 16.82
N ALA A 134 0.15 3.95 17.08
CA ALA A 134 0.33 2.83 16.17
C ALA A 134 -0.36 3.10 14.81
N ALA A 135 -1.57 3.66 14.82
CA ALA A 135 -2.28 4.07 13.61
C ALA A 135 -1.52 5.14 12.79
N VAL A 136 -0.92 6.13 13.45
CA VAL A 136 -0.13 7.17 12.77
C VAL A 136 1.17 6.62 12.20
N ILE A 137 1.83 5.71 12.91
CA ILE A 137 3.06 5.05 12.41
C ILE A 137 2.74 4.16 11.21
N ASP A 138 1.65 3.39 11.27
CA ASP A 138 1.16 2.61 10.13
C ASP A 138 0.78 3.51 8.95
N TRP A 139 0.11 4.63 9.22
CA TRP A 139 -0.19 5.63 8.19
C TRP A 139 1.06 6.17 7.49
N LEU A 140 2.10 6.53 8.25
CA LEU A 140 3.38 6.97 7.69
C LEU A 140 4.05 5.86 6.88
N HIS A 141 3.99 4.61 7.36
CA HIS A 141 4.50 3.45 6.64
C HIS A 141 3.79 3.22 5.30
N LEU A 142 2.46 3.26 5.29
CA LEU A 142 1.63 3.10 4.10
C LEU A 142 1.78 4.28 3.13
N LEU A 143 1.87 5.51 3.64
CA LEU A 143 2.10 6.69 2.82
C LEU A 143 3.45 6.59 2.10
N ALA A 144 4.52 6.29 2.84
CA ALA A 144 5.86 6.15 2.28
C ALA A 144 5.99 4.95 1.33
N GLY A 145 5.48 3.78 1.74
CA GLY A 145 5.49 2.57 0.93
C GLY A 145 4.67 2.71 -0.35
N SER A 146 3.50 3.35 -0.29
CA SER A 146 2.69 3.63 -1.48
C SER A 146 3.37 4.63 -2.40
N ALA A 147 3.91 5.74 -1.88
CA ALA A 147 4.65 6.71 -2.68
C ALA A 147 5.81 6.03 -3.44
N TRP A 148 6.60 5.20 -2.75
CA TRP A 148 7.69 4.45 -3.38
C TRP A 148 7.16 3.49 -4.45
N LEU A 149 6.32 2.52 -4.08
CA LEU A 149 5.88 1.47 -5.00
C LEU A 149 5.02 2.02 -6.15
N GLY A 150 4.12 2.96 -5.88
CA GLY A 150 3.26 3.56 -6.91
C GLY A 150 4.07 4.40 -7.91
N SER A 151 5.14 5.08 -7.48
CA SER A 151 6.04 5.76 -8.42
C SER A 151 6.77 4.78 -9.36
N LEU A 152 7.16 3.61 -8.86
CA LEU A 152 7.75 2.54 -9.66
C LEU A 152 6.72 1.95 -10.64
N VAL A 153 5.46 1.78 -10.23
CA VAL A 153 4.38 1.36 -11.13
C VAL A 153 4.19 2.35 -12.27
N GLN A 154 4.17 3.66 -11.98
CA GLN A 154 4.04 4.69 -13.02
C GLN A 154 5.23 4.68 -14.00
N LEU A 155 6.46 4.52 -13.52
CA LEU A 155 7.63 4.35 -14.37
C LEU A 155 7.57 3.06 -15.21
N ALA A 156 7.14 1.94 -14.62
CA ALA A 156 7.07 0.65 -15.31
C ALA A 156 6.05 0.64 -16.46
N LEU A 157 4.97 1.43 -16.32
CA LEU A 157 3.88 1.57 -17.28
C LEU A 157 4.13 2.64 -18.35
N GLY A 158 5.18 3.46 -18.20
CA GLY A 158 5.62 4.41 -19.23
C GLY A 158 5.91 3.70 -20.55
N ARG A 159 5.39 4.26 -21.67
CA ARG A 159 5.67 3.72 -23.01
C ARG A 159 7.08 4.10 -23.47
N ASP A 160 7.48 5.33 -23.15
CA ASP A 160 8.79 5.87 -23.47
C ASP A 160 9.79 5.54 -22.37
N ASP A 161 11.07 5.63 -22.73
CA ASP A 161 12.15 5.47 -21.77
C ASP A 161 12.07 6.55 -20.68
N PRO A 162 12.28 6.18 -19.40
CA PRO A 162 12.24 7.15 -18.32
C PRO A 162 13.28 8.24 -18.56
N THR A 163 12.87 9.50 -18.43
CA THR A 163 13.82 10.62 -18.55
C THR A 163 14.74 10.66 -17.33
N ALA A 164 15.95 11.23 -17.49
CA ALA A 164 16.87 11.44 -16.37
C ALA A 164 16.22 12.26 -15.23
N ARG A 165 15.38 13.25 -15.59
CA ARG A 165 14.63 14.07 -14.63
C ARG A 165 13.67 13.24 -13.79
N ASP A 166 12.87 12.39 -14.43
CA ASP A 166 11.87 11.59 -13.73
C ASP A 166 12.56 10.55 -12.84
N ALA A 167 13.62 9.93 -13.35
CA ALA A 167 14.44 8.99 -12.61
C ALA A 167 15.07 9.61 -11.35
N LEU A 168 15.57 10.85 -11.43
CA LEU A 168 16.11 11.58 -10.27
C LEU A 168 15.03 11.91 -9.23
N ARG A 169 13.83 12.31 -9.68
CA ARG A 169 12.70 12.63 -8.77
C ARG A 169 12.19 11.37 -8.07
N VAL A 170 12.04 10.25 -8.79
CA VAL A 170 11.70 8.96 -8.19
C VAL A 170 12.79 8.50 -7.23
N ARG A 171 14.08 8.66 -7.58
CA ARG A 171 15.20 8.34 -6.68
C ARG A 171 15.12 9.14 -5.37
N ALA A 172 14.84 10.44 -5.42
CA ALA A 172 14.68 11.28 -4.25
C ALA A 172 13.48 10.83 -3.40
N LEU A 173 12.35 10.56 -4.05
CA LEU A 173 11.14 10.07 -3.39
C LEU A 173 11.38 8.70 -2.71
N ALA A 174 12.05 7.77 -3.38
CA ALA A 174 12.37 6.46 -2.82
C ALA A 174 13.30 6.57 -1.60
N THR A 175 14.27 7.49 -1.64
CA THR A 175 15.15 7.76 -0.48
C THR A 175 14.35 8.26 0.72
N GLY A 176 13.47 9.25 0.52
CA GLY A 176 12.61 9.78 1.58
C GLY A 176 11.63 8.74 2.11
N ALA A 177 11.04 7.94 1.22
CA ALA A 177 10.16 6.84 1.60
C ALA A 177 10.89 5.81 2.47
N LEU A 178 12.12 5.43 2.10
CA LEU A 178 12.90 4.46 2.86
C LEU A 178 13.17 4.93 4.31
N ALA A 179 13.45 6.23 4.48
CA ALA A 179 13.66 6.84 5.80
C ALA A 179 12.44 6.75 6.73
N LEU A 180 11.22 6.56 6.18
CA LEU A 180 9.99 6.37 6.95
C LEU A 180 9.59 4.90 7.07
N VAL A 181 9.68 4.13 5.97
CA VAL A 181 9.27 2.73 5.91
C VAL A 181 10.07 1.88 6.89
N VAL A 182 11.39 2.06 6.97
CA VAL A 182 12.27 1.24 7.83
C VAL A 182 11.93 1.40 9.32
N PRO A 183 11.97 2.61 9.91
CA PRO A 183 11.66 2.75 11.33
C PRO A 183 10.21 2.37 11.67
N ALA A 184 9.25 2.71 10.81
CA ALA A 184 7.86 2.32 11.03
C ALA A 184 7.66 0.79 10.94
N GLY A 185 8.39 0.11 10.05
CA GLY A 185 8.39 -1.35 9.95
C GLY A 185 9.04 -2.03 11.15
N ILE A 186 10.12 -1.45 11.68
CA ILE A 186 10.77 -1.92 12.92
C ILE A 186 9.80 -1.77 14.10
N TYR A 187 9.16 -0.61 14.24
CA TYR A 187 8.14 -0.38 15.27
C TYR A 187 7.00 -1.41 15.18
N ALA A 188 6.48 -1.64 13.97
CA ALA A 188 5.46 -2.66 13.76
C ALA A 188 5.97 -4.07 14.13
N ALA A 189 7.21 -4.43 13.78
CA ALA A 189 7.77 -5.73 14.15
C ALA A 189 7.80 -5.94 15.67
N PHE A 190 8.22 -4.92 16.44
CA PHE A 190 8.23 -4.97 17.90
C PHE A 190 6.82 -5.10 18.52
N LEU A 191 5.81 -4.47 17.93
CA LEU A 191 4.43 -4.60 18.40
C LEU A 191 3.87 -6.02 18.22
N HIS A 192 4.24 -6.71 17.14
CA HIS A 192 3.60 -7.97 16.77
C HIS A 192 4.40 -9.21 17.18
N VAL A 193 5.73 -9.11 17.33
CA VAL A 193 6.63 -10.24 17.61
C VAL A 193 7.35 -10.01 18.95
N PRO A 194 6.83 -10.54 20.07
CA PRO A 194 7.36 -10.27 21.40
C PRO A 194 8.69 -10.98 21.70
N SER A 195 9.07 -12.03 20.95
CA SER A 195 10.36 -12.72 21.10
C SER A 195 10.88 -13.27 19.77
N LEU A 196 12.20 -13.43 19.66
CA LEU A 196 12.86 -13.97 18.46
C LEU A 196 12.47 -15.42 18.17
N GLU A 197 12.18 -16.23 19.20
CA GLU A 197 11.73 -17.62 19.03
C GLU A 197 10.42 -17.71 18.25
N ARG A 198 9.47 -16.81 18.55
CA ARG A 198 8.17 -16.75 17.85
C ARG A 198 8.30 -16.39 16.37
N LEU A 199 9.45 -15.83 15.94
CA LEU A 199 9.73 -15.54 14.54
C LEU A 199 9.91 -16.83 13.72
N PHE A 200 10.42 -17.90 14.32
CA PHE A 200 10.70 -19.15 13.62
C PHE A 200 9.58 -20.18 13.81
N ASP A 201 8.93 -20.18 14.98
CA ASP A 201 7.98 -21.24 15.36
C ASP A 201 6.53 -20.96 14.96
N THR A 202 6.19 -19.73 14.56
CA THR A 202 4.81 -19.36 14.22
C THR A 202 4.58 -19.22 12.71
N PRO A 203 3.37 -19.49 12.19
CA PRO A 203 3.01 -19.15 10.81
C PRO A 203 3.21 -17.66 10.50
N TYR A 204 2.88 -16.78 11.46
CA TYR A 204 3.09 -15.34 11.36
C TYR A 204 4.57 -15.00 11.19
N GLY A 205 5.43 -15.55 12.05
CA GLY A 205 6.87 -15.33 12.01
C GLY A 205 7.51 -15.78 10.69
N ARG A 206 7.15 -16.97 10.19
CA ARG A 206 7.62 -17.47 8.89
C ARG A 206 7.18 -16.59 7.72
N ALA A 207 5.93 -16.12 7.73
CA ALA A 207 5.45 -15.18 6.71
C ALA A 207 6.17 -13.82 6.80
N LEU A 208 6.50 -13.35 8.00
CA LEU A 208 7.28 -12.13 8.21
C LEU A 208 8.72 -12.30 7.71
N LEU A 209 9.37 -13.43 7.98
CA LEU A 209 10.71 -13.73 7.45
C LEU A 209 10.72 -13.76 5.92
N ALA A 210 9.72 -14.40 5.30
CA ALA A 210 9.56 -14.37 3.84
C ALA A 210 9.40 -12.94 3.33
N LYS A 211 8.60 -12.11 4.01
CA LYS A 211 8.43 -10.68 3.65
C LYS A 211 9.75 -9.93 3.74
N LEU A 212 10.51 -10.12 4.81
CA LEU A 212 11.81 -9.48 5.00
C LEU A 212 12.82 -9.91 3.92
N ALA A 213 12.87 -11.19 3.54
CA ALA A 213 13.73 -11.66 2.46
C ALA A 213 13.40 -10.96 1.12
N VAL A 214 12.12 -10.82 0.80
CA VAL A 214 11.67 -10.10 -0.41
C VAL A 214 12.02 -8.60 -0.31
N VAL A 215 11.85 -7.98 0.86
CA VAL A 215 12.24 -6.58 1.09
C VAL A 215 13.75 -6.39 0.91
N VAL A 216 14.60 -7.30 1.40
CA VAL A 216 16.05 -7.23 1.20
C VAL A 216 16.41 -7.30 -0.29
N ALA A 217 15.78 -8.20 -1.05
CA ALA A 217 15.96 -8.26 -2.50
C ALA A 217 15.53 -6.97 -3.20
N LEU A 218 14.39 -6.41 -2.78
CA LEU A 218 13.87 -5.13 -3.28
C LEU A 218 14.84 -3.97 -2.98
N LEU A 219 15.39 -3.90 -1.77
CA LEU A 219 16.40 -2.90 -1.40
C LEU A 219 17.69 -3.05 -2.21
N GLY A 220 18.11 -4.28 -2.50
CA GLY A 220 19.26 -4.54 -3.37
C GLY A 220 19.06 -4.00 -4.80
N LEU A 221 17.89 -4.23 -5.39
CA LEU A 221 17.53 -3.64 -6.69
C LEU A 221 17.40 -2.12 -6.62
N GLY A 222 16.81 -1.60 -5.55
CA GLY A 222 16.70 -0.16 -5.29
C GLY A 222 18.06 0.50 -5.19
N ALA A 223 19.02 -0.12 -4.51
CA ALA A 223 20.40 0.34 -4.42
C ALA A 223 21.09 0.31 -5.80
N LEU A 224 20.91 -0.76 -6.58
CA LEU A 224 21.44 -0.85 -7.94
C LEU A 224 20.86 0.27 -8.84
N ASN A 225 19.57 0.56 -8.71
CA ASN A 225 18.93 1.67 -9.40
C ASN A 225 19.49 3.02 -8.94
N HIS A 226 19.55 3.24 -7.63
CA HIS A 226 19.98 4.50 -7.02
C HIS A 226 21.44 4.85 -7.33
N PHE A 227 22.36 3.89 -7.22
CA PHE A 227 23.80 4.12 -7.30
C PHE A 227 24.40 3.84 -8.68
N ARG A 228 23.70 3.10 -9.56
CA ARG A 228 24.25 2.72 -10.87
C ARG A 228 23.36 3.14 -12.03
N HIS A 229 22.10 2.70 -12.07
CA HIS A 229 21.27 2.93 -13.26
C HIS A 229 20.81 4.38 -13.41
N VAL A 230 20.41 5.05 -12.33
CA VAL A 230 20.02 6.46 -12.39
C VAL A 230 21.21 7.36 -12.75
N PRO A 231 22.40 7.25 -12.12
CA PRO A 231 23.58 7.98 -12.56
C PRO A 231 23.94 7.71 -14.02
N ALA A 232 23.89 6.44 -14.46
CA ALA A 232 24.18 6.10 -15.85
C ALA A 232 23.21 6.68 -16.87
N LEU A 233 21.94 6.84 -16.48
CA LEU A 233 20.93 7.50 -17.29
C LEU A 233 21.20 9.01 -17.40
N VAL A 234 21.62 9.64 -16.28
CA VAL A 234 22.02 11.05 -16.25
C VAL A 234 23.26 11.29 -17.13
N ASP A 235 24.22 10.37 -17.12
CA ASP A 235 25.42 10.41 -17.96
C ASP A 235 25.14 10.15 -19.46
N GLY A 236 23.88 9.91 -19.85
CA GLY A 236 23.48 9.68 -21.24
C GLY A 236 23.91 8.32 -21.82
N ARG A 237 24.18 7.31 -20.98
CA ARG A 237 24.59 5.98 -21.48
C ARG A 237 23.40 5.30 -22.18
N ALA A 238 23.59 4.91 -23.44
CA ALA A 238 22.53 4.40 -24.32
C ALA A 238 21.69 3.25 -23.73
N GLU A 239 22.30 2.34 -22.97
CA GLU A 239 21.59 1.18 -22.39
C GLU A 239 20.94 1.44 -21.01
N ALA A 240 21.18 2.61 -20.41
CA ALA A 240 20.81 2.86 -19.02
C ALA A 240 19.30 2.86 -18.80
N ALA A 241 18.54 3.46 -19.72
CA ALA A 241 17.09 3.54 -19.63
C ALA A 241 16.43 2.14 -19.69
N GLY A 242 16.90 1.29 -20.61
CA GLY A 242 16.42 -0.09 -20.73
C GLY A 242 16.73 -0.94 -19.50
N LYS A 243 17.94 -0.80 -18.95
CA LYS A 243 18.34 -1.49 -17.70
C LYS A 243 17.50 -1.03 -16.51
N LEU A 244 17.32 0.28 -16.34
CA LEU A 244 16.47 0.85 -15.29
C LEU A 244 15.01 0.37 -15.42
N ARG A 245 14.44 0.37 -16.64
CA ARG A 245 13.06 -0.08 -16.85
C ARG A 245 12.89 -1.57 -16.49
N ARG A 246 13.87 -2.41 -16.82
CA ARG A 246 13.84 -3.84 -16.49
C ARG A 246 13.90 -4.06 -14.98
N THR A 247 14.83 -3.41 -14.29
CA THR A 247 14.95 -3.53 -12.83
C THR A 247 13.70 -3.01 -12.13
N VAL A 248 13.17 -1.85 -12.53
CA VAL A 248 11.92 -1.28 -11.99
C VAL A 248 10.74 -2.25 -12.13
N ARG A 249 10.61 -2.96 -13.25
CA ARG A 249 9.55 -3.99 -13.41
C ARG A 249 9.70 -5.15 -12.43
N VAL A 250 10.94 -5.58 -12.17
CA VAL A 250 11.23 -6.60 -11.16
C VAL A 250 10.92 -6.07 -9.76
N GLU A 251 11.28 -4.82 -9.45
CA GLU A 251 10.93 -4.17 -8.19
C GLU A 251 9.42 -4.09 -7.97
N VAL A 252 8.64 -3.75 -9.00
CA VAL A 252 7.16 -3.76 -8.93
C VAL A 252 6.64 -5.17 -8.62
N ALA A 253 7.18 -6.21 -9.27
CA ALA A 253 6.78 -7.60 -9.01
C ALA A 253 7.10 -8.03 -7.57
N LEU A 254 8.28 -7.69 -7.06
CA LEU A 254 8.64 -7.92 -5.66
C LEU A 254 7.75 -7.12 -4.70
N GLY A 255 7.43 -5.87 -5.04
CA GLY A 255 6.49 -5.04 -4.27
C GLY A 255 5.11 -5.68 -4.18
N VAL A 256 4.59 -6.24 -5.28
CA VAL A 256 3.33 -7.01 -5.27
C VAL A 256 3.40 -8.21 -4.33
N ALA A 257 4.52 -8.93 -4.31
CA ALA A 257 4.75 -10.03 -3.38
C ALA A 257 4.82 -9.56 -1.91
N VAL A 258 5.45 -8.42 -1.63
CA VAL A 258 5.46 -7.80 -0.29
C VAL A 258 4.04 -7.46 0.17
N LEU A 259 3.19 -6.92 -0.71
CA LEU A 259 1.80 -6.62 -0.39
C LEU A 259 1.00 -7.90 -0.13
N LEU A 260 1.25 -8.98 -0.87
CA LEU A 260 0.60 -10.28 -0.66
C LEU A 260 0.95 -10.85 0.72
N LEU A 261 2.23 -10.85 1.07
CA LEU A 261 2.69 -11.29 2.39
C LEU A 261 2.14 -10.40 3.51
N SER A 262 1.98 -9.10 3.26
CA SER A 262 1.36 -8.17 4.21
C SER A 262 -0.12 -8.48 4.43
N ALA A 263 -0.87 -8.79 3.37
CA ALA A 263 -2.26 -9.21 3.47
C ALA A 263 -2.42 -10.55 4.20
N LEU A 264 -1.50 -11.48 3.94
CA LEU A 264 -1.44 -12.77 4.64
C LEU A 264 -1.19 -12.57 6.14
N LEU A 265 -0.22 -11.74 6.52
CA LEU A 265 0.05 -11.42 7.92
C LEU A 265 -1.19 -10.85 8.64
N GLY A 266 -1.99 -10.03 7.95
CA GLY A 266 -3.20 -9.44 8.51
C GLY A 266 -4.33 -10.42 8.87
N VAL A 267 -4.26 -11.66 8.36
CA VAL A 267 -5.25 -12.72 8.65
C VAL A 267 -4.69 -13.89 9.47
N LEU A 268 -3.38 -13.90 9.73
CA LEU A 268 -2.75 -14.93 10.56
C LEU A 268 -2.87 -14.55 12.05
N PRO A 269 -3.02 -15.54 12.95
CA PRO A 269 -3.02 -15.29 14.39
C PRO A 269 -1.71 -14.62 14.82
N MET A 270 -1.80 -13.58 15.63
CA MET A 270 -0.63 -12.84 16.05
C MET A 270 0.11 -13.60 17.17
N PRO A 271 1.45 -13.61 17.19
CA PRO A 271 2.21 -14.36 18.19
C PRO A 271 1.89 -14.03 19.66
N HIS A 272 1.42 -12.82 19.96
CA HIS A 272 1.03 -12.41 21.30
C HIS A 272 -0.34 -12.94 21.75
N GLU A 273 -1.19 -13.43 20.82
CA GLU A 273 -2.47 -14.08 21.14
C GLU A 273 -2.29 -15.49 21.72
N PHE A 274 -1.05 -16.01 21.75
CA PHE A 274 -0.69 -17.29 22.35
C PHE A 274 -0.11 -17.16 23.77
N GLN A 275 -0.40 -16.07 24.47
CA GLN A 275 -0.10 -15.97 25.90
C GLN A 275 -1.21 -16.66 26.72
N PRO A 276 -0.87 -17.53 27.69
CA PRO A 276 -1.83 -18.04 28.67
C PRO A 276 -2.32 -16.94 29.61
#